data_AF-A0A0Q5WK52-F1
#
_entry.id   AF-A0A0Q5WK52-F1
#
_cell.length_a   1.000
_cell.length_b   1.000
_cell.length_c   1.000
_cell.angle_alpha   90.00
_cell.angle_beta   90.00
_cell.angle_gamma   90.00
#
_symmetry.space_group_name_H-M   'P 1'
#
loop_
_entity.id
_entity.type
_entity.pdbx_description
1 polymer ?
#
loop_
_entity_poly.entity_id
_entity_poly.type
_entity_poly.pdbx_seq_one_letter_code
_entity_poly.pdbx_strand_id
1 'polypeptide(L)'
;MVALNGRPHARRSFLSLSWVAVCVAGSGVLTFGFLALVARAMPSDEYAGFGAFWSMTLILGFGAFLPVELELARSLSDRGSTKPPPGTGRTTGLLAVGGVASTLIAAPLLVTAFGGQTGPLVALVALVLTSAGQFVLRGMLLGRGRLRTHGTLLLVDSVLRVAFAGLVSILLPGAGPTAYAWALVAAIATTHVPLLVWQRTRASGPHGEDVGPLTVQGPSHGFGYAVAHLLIGTLAAQVLLNSAPIVVAALADRAEAAAAAAFVACFTLVRLPLFVAVSLQSALVPLLVGARRSGGPAAARALVVRILLGTGGISLVALAVGAALGPPTVGLLFGPEFTITGLDFGLLSAGAAIHLGLLVVSQVLVADQRHRAVAVVWASGLAAGALVLAAVPDLLLRATLAFTVGSAIALSVSAFAVLSGAGAVPLREEDTAAPSVTPRPPSGA
;
A
#
# COMPACT_ATOMS: atom_id res chain seq x y z
N MET A 1 -18.77 -7.92 -47.50
CA MET A 1 -17.61 -8.45 -46.75
C MET A 1 -16.84 -7.27 -46.14
N VAL A 2 -17.26 -6.79 -44.96
CA VAL A 2 -16.57 -5.71 -44.23
C VAL A 2 -15.77 -6.35 -43.10
N ALA A 3 -14.46 -6.16 -43.14
CA ALA A 3 -13.49 -6.84 -42.28
C ALA A 3 -13.55 -6.36 -40.82
N LEU A 4 -13.74 -7.32 -39.91
CA LEU A 4 -13.57 -7.22 -38.47
C LEU A 4 -12.08 -7.08 -38.10
N ASN A 5 -11.51 -5.88 -38.13
CA ASN A 5 -10.09 -5.66 -37.79
C ASN A 5 -9.84 -4.84 -36.51
N GLY A 6 -10.65 -5.07 -35.46
CA GLY A 6 -10.49 -4.44 -34.14
C GLY A 6 -10.07 -5.37 -32.97
N ARG A 7 -9.85 -6.66 -33.21
CA ARG A 7 -9.82 -7.69 -32.13
C ARG A 7 -8.46 -8.08 -31.49
N PRO A 8 -7.24 -7.77 -32.01
CA PRO A 8 -6.01 -8.26 -31.39
C PRO A 8 -5.52 -7.41 -30.19
N HIS A 9 -5.73 -6.09 -30.21
CA HIS A 9 -5.27 -5.19 -29.13
C HIS A 9 -6.09 -5.33 -27.84
N ALA A 10 -7.41 -5.42 -27.96
CA ALA A 10 -8.30 -5.62 -26.81
C ALA A 10 -7.99 -6.94 -26.08
N ARG A 11 -7.88 -8.06 -26.83
CA ARG A 11 -7.62 -9.38 -26.24
C ARG A 11 -6.26 -9.48 -25.53
N ARG A 12 -5.22 -8.82 -26.06
CA ARG A 12 -3.89 -8.74 -25.40
C ARG A 12 -3.90 -7.87 -24.14
N SER A 13 -4.66 -6.77 -24.15
CA SER A 13 -4.85 -5.91 -22.97
C SER A 13 -5.58 -6.65 -21.84
N PHE A 14 -6.68 -7.34 -22.16
CA PHE A 14 -7.44 -8.14 -21.19
C PHE A 14 -6.60 -9.27 -20.57
N LEU A 15 -5.85 -10.03 -21.37
CA LEU A 15 -4.97 -11.10 -20.87
C LEU A 15 -3.84 -10.55 -19.98
N SER A 16 -3.31 -9.36 -20.29
CA SER A 16 -2.32 -8.68 -19.47
C SER A 16 -2.88 -8.24 -18.12
N LEU A 17 -4.10 -7.69 -18.10
CA LEU A 17 -4.80 -7.28 -16.87
C LEU A 17 -5.13 -8.48 -15.97
N SER A 18 -5.63 -9.57 -16.54
CA SER A 18 -5.90 -10.82 -15.79
C SER A 18 -4.63 -11.40 -15.17
N TRP A 19 -3.50 -11.40 -15.90
CA TRP A 19 -2.22 -11.87 -15.35
C TRP A 19 -1.72 -11.01 -14.20
N VAL A 20 -1.77 -9.68 -14.35
CA VAL A 20 -1.36 -8.75 -13.29
C VAL A 20 -2.20 -8.96 -12.03
N ALA A 21 -3.52 -9.12 -12.18
CA ALA A 21 -4.41 -9.40 -11.05
C ALA A 21 -4.02 -10.70 -10.32
N VAL A 22 -3.72 -11.77 -11.06
CA VAL A 22 -3.26 -13.04 -10.48
C VAL A 22 -1.94 -12.86 -9.73
N CYS A 23 -0.94 -12.20 -10.33
CA CYS A 23 0.33 -11.96 -9.66
C CYS A 23 0.20 -11.13 -8.39
N VAL A 24 -0.63 -10.08 -8.43
CA VAL A 24 -0.87 -9.17 -7.31
C VAL A 24 -1.63 -9.87 -6.19
N ALA A 25 -2.69 -10.63 -6.50
CA ALA A 25 -3.41 -11.41 -5.51
C ALA A 25 -2.51 -12.51 -4.91
N GLY A 26 -1.75 -13.22 -5.75
CA GLY A 26 -0.79 -14.24 -5.31
C GLY A 26 0.31 -13.67 -4.41
N SER A 27 0.81 -12.46 -4.70
CA SER A 27 1.76 -11.74 -3.84
C SER A 27 1.18 -11.48 -2.44
N GLY A 28 -0.09 -11.06 -2.35
CA GLY A 28 -0.77 -10.86 -1.08
C GLY A 28 -0.88 -12.16 -0.26
N VAL A 29 -1.28 -13.26 -0.90
CA VAL A 29 -1.37 -14.59 -0.26
C VAL A 29 0.00 -15.10 0.20
N LEU A 30 1.05 -14.93 -0.62
CA LEU A 30 2.40 -15.34 -0.26
C LEU A 30 3.00 -14.48 0.85
N THR A 31 2.65 -13.18 0.93
CA THR A 31 3.03 -12.33 2.07
C THR A 31 2.44 -12.87 3.37
N PHE A 32 1.19 -13.36 3.34
CA PHE A 32 0.63 -14.08 4.47
C PHE A 32 1.42 -15.37 4.78
N GLY A 33 1.69 -16.19 3.76
CA GLY A 33 2.47 -17.43 3.93
C GLY A 33 3.84 -17.17 4.58
N PHE A 34 4.51 -16.07 4.21
CA PHE A 34 5.74 -15.62 4.84
C PHE A 34 5.55 -15.31 6.32
N LEU A 35 4.57 -14.47 6.68
CA LEU A 35 4.31 -14.11 8.08
C LEU A 35 3.92 -15.33 8.93
N ALA A 36 3.08 -16.22 8.40
CA ALA A 36 2.68 -17.45 9.07
C ALA A 36 3.87 -18.40 9.29
N LEU A 37 4.77 -18.51 8.31
CA LEU A 37 5.98 -19.30 8.42
C LEU A 37 6.89 -18.74 9.52
N VAL A 38 7.14 -17.43 9.54
CA VAL A 38 7.97 -16.79 10.58
C VAL A 38 7.35 -16.96 11.96
N ALA A 39 6.04 -16.76 12.09
CA ALA A 39 5.32 -16.91 13.37
C ALA A 39 5.40 -18.32 13.94
N ARG A 40 5.43 -19.35 13.09
CA ARG A 40 5.55 -20.74 13.51
C ARG A 40 6.99 -21.16 13.83
N ALA A 41 7.97 -20.37 13.38
CA ALA A 41 9.37 -20.74 13.48
C ALA A 41 10.06 -20.24 14.75
N MET A 42 9.43 -19.33 15.50
CA MET A 42 9.98 -18.76 16.72
C MET A 42 8.91 -18.63 17.83
N PRO A 43 9.34 -18.56 19.10
CA PRO A 43 8.48 -18.17 20.20
C PRO A 43 7.84 -16.79 19.96
N SER A 44 6.79 -16.50 20.68
CA SER A 44 5.93 -15.35 20.41
C SER A 44 6.44 -14.01 20.86
N ASP A 45 7.24 -13.97 21.93
CA ASP A 45 7.96 -12.79 22.38
C ASP A 45 8.97 -12.36 21.31
N GLU A 46 9.66 -13.32 20.70
CA GLU A 46 10.50 -13.09 19.53
C GLU A 46 9.67 -12.65 18.30
N TYR A 47 8.54 -13.31 18.04
CA TYR A 47 7.66 -12.95 16.93
C TYR A 47 7.08 -11.54 17.09
N ALA A 48 6.78 -11.09 18.31
CA ALA A 48 6.32 -9.73 18.56
C ALA A 48 7.36 -8.70 18.09
N GLY A 49 8.64 -8.95 18.38
CA GLY A 49 9.75 -8.14 17.88
C GLY A 49 9.84 -8.13 16.36
N PHE A 50 9.67 -9.30 15.72
CA PHE A 50 9.60 -9.39 14.26
C PHE A 50 8.37 -8.64 13.68
N GLY A 51 7.21 -8.74 14.33
CA GLY A 51 5.98 -8.06 13.94
C GLY A 51 6.13 -6.55 13.96
N ALA A 52 6.78 -6.00 14.99
CA ALA A 52 7.15 -4.58 15.04
C ALA A 52 8.10 -4.18 13.89
N PHE A 53 9.12 -5.00 13.61
CA PHE A 53 10.00 -4.81 12.46
C PHE A 53 9.25 -4.83 11.12
N TRP A 54 8.33 -5.77 10.93
CA TRP A 54 7.47 -5.86 9.75
C TRP A 54 6.58 -4.62 9.59
N SER A 55 5.98 -4.15 10.68
CA SER A 55 5.21 -2.90 10.68
C SER A 55 6.06 -1.69 10.26
N MET A 56 7.29 -1.58 10.79
CA MET A 56 8.22 -0.51 10.40
C MET A 56 8.67 -0.61 8.94
N THR A 57 8.84 -1.83 8.44
CA THR A 57 9.10 -2.11 7.02
C THR A 57 7.99 -1.55 6.13
N LEU A 58 6.72 -1.71 6.53
CA LEU A 58 5.58 -1.15 5.79
C LEU A 58 5.51 0.37 5.90
N ILE A 59 5.80 0.96 7.06
CA ILE A 59 5.80 2.42 7.24
C ILE A 59 6.93 3.09 6.44
N LEU A 60 8.17 2.66 6.63
CA LEU A 60 9.34 3.31 6.03
C LEU A 60 9.62 2.82 4.61
N GLY A 61 9.46 1.53 4.34
CA GLY A 61 9.66 0.97 3.00
C GLY A 61 8.52 1.34 2.06
N PHE A 62 7.28 0.95 2.40
CA PHE A 62 6.13 1.24 1.54
C PHE A 62 5.66 2.69 1.67
N GLY A 63 5.47 3.20 2.89
CA GLY A 63 4.91 4.53 3.10
C GLY A 63 5.77 5.67 2.57
N ALA A 64 7.09 5.59 2.75
CA ALA A 64 7.99 6.66 2.29
C ALA A 64 8.26 6.63 0.78
N PHE A 65 8.26 5.45 0.15
CA PHE A 65 8.69 5.30 -1.25
C PHE A 65 7.56 5.05 -2.25
N LEU A 66 6.34 4.67 -1.82
CA LEU A 66 5.18 4.61 -2.71
C LEU A 66 4.93 5.91 -3.49
N PRO A 67 5.05 7.11 -2.91
CA PRO A 67 4.96 8.38 -3.66
C PRO A 67 5.87 8.45 -4.89
N VAL A 68 7.09 7.93 -4.77
CA VAL A 68 8.08 7.92 -5.87
C VAL A 68 7.61 7.01 -7.00
N GLU A 69 7.06 5.84 -6.66
CA GLU A 69 6.47 4.92 -7.64
C GLU A 69 5.29 5.55 -8.38
N LEU A 70 4.36 6.16 -7.65
CA LEU A 70 3.16 6.77 -8.22
C LEU A 70 3.51 7.94 -9.14
N GLU A 71 4.39 8.84 -8.71
CA GLU A 71 4.79 10.00 -9.50
C GLU A 71 5.66 9.61 -10.71
N LEU A 72 6.53 8.60 -10.58
CA LEU A 72 7.25 8.06 -11.75
C LEU A 72 6.29 7.42 -12.76
N ALA A 73 5.33 6.63 -12.28
CA ALA A 73 4.35 5.99 -13.15
C ALA A 73 3.54 7.03 -13.94
N ARG A 74 3.04 8.06 -13.24
CA ARG A 74 2.29 9.16 -13.84
C ARG A 74 3.12 9.96 -14.83
N SER A 75 4.26 10.49 -14.38
CA SER A 75 5.10 11.40 -15.19
C SER A 75 5.66 10.75 -16.46
N LEU A 76 6.04 9.47 -16.42
CA LEU A 76 6.51 8.75 -17.61
C LEU A 76 5.37 8.43 -18.57
N SER A 77 4.18 8.08 -18.05
CA SER A 77 2.99 7.84 -18.87
C SER A 77 2.54 9.12 -19.59
N ASP A 78 2.49 10.25 -18.87
CA ASP A 78 2.05 11.54 -19.42
C ASP A 78 3.03 12.08 -20.47
N ARG A 79 4.34 11.87 -20.29
CA ARG A 79 5.37 12.38 -21.19
C ARG A 79 5.64 11.47 -22.39
N GLY A 80 5.22 10.21 -22.33
CA GLY A 80 5.65 9.17 -23.28
C GLY A 80 7.18 8.92 -23.26
N SER A 81 7.90 9.46 -22.27
CA SER A 81 9.36 9.37 -22.21
C SER A 81 9.80 8.09 -21.50
N THR A 82 10.96 7.58 -21.91
CA THR A 82 11.59 6.45 -21.23
C THR A 82 12.50 6.89 -20.07
N LYS A 83 12.80 8.18 -19.94
CA LYS A 83 13.75 8.72 -18.95
C LYS A 83 13.05 9.24 -17.69
N PRO A 84 13.52 8.89 -16.48
CA PRO A 84 12.99 9.47 -15.24
C PRO A 84 13.05 11.00 -15.25
N PRO A 85 12.06 11.69 -14.66
CA PRO A 85 12.08 13.15 -14.56
C PRO A 85 13.34 13.67 -13.83
N PRO A 86 13.79 14.89 -14.15
CA PRO A 86 14.84 15.56 -13.38
C PRO A 86 14.47 15.61 -11.89
N GLY A 87 15.45 15.33 -11.03
CA GLY A 87 15.26 15.35 -9.57
C GLY A 87 14.73 14.05 -8.96
N THR A 88 14.40 13.01 -9.74
CA THR A 88 14.03 11.70 -9.18
C THR A 88 15.13 11.16 -8.26
N GLY A 89 16.38 11.09 -8.72
CA GLY A 89 17.49 10.57 -7.92
C GLY A 89 17.73 11.34 -6.62
N ARG A 90 17.70 12.69 -6.68
CA ARG A 90 17.83 13.55 -5.50
C ARG A 90 16.69 13.33 -4.51
N THR A 91 15.46 13.28 -4.99
CA THR A 91 14.26 13.10 -4.15
C THR A 91 14.28 11.73 -3.46
N THR A 92 14.53 10.66 -4.21
CA THR A 92 14.63 9.31 -3.64
C THR A 92 15.81 9.19 -2.67
N GLY A 93 16.95 9.80 -2.98
CA GLY A 93 18.11 9.86 -2.08
C GLY A 93 17.81 10.59 -0.77
N LEU A 94 17.12 11.73 -0.82
CA LEU A 94 16.69 12.46 0.37
C LEU A 94 15.69 11.66 1.22
N LEU A 95 14.76 10.93 0.59
CA LEU A 95 13.85 10.03 1.31
C LEU A 95 14.60 8.88 1.98
N ALA A 96 15.62 8.32 1.33
CA ALA A 96 16.45 7.28 1.92
C ALA A 96 17.25 7.81 3.12
N VAL A 97 17.90 8.97 2.98
CA VAL A 97 18.63 9.63 4.09
C VAL A 97 17.69 9.98 5.23
N GLY A 98 16.53 10.57 4.95
CA GLY A 98 15.52 10.91 5.95
C GLY A 98 14.95 9.68 6.66
N GLY A 99 14.69 8.60 5.90
CA GLY A 99 14.26 7.31 6.43
C GLY A 99 15.30 6.72 7.39
N VAL A 100 16.56 6.62 6.96
CA VAL A 100 17.66 6.13 7.81
C VAL A 100 17.83 7.01 9.04
N ALA A 101 17.86 8.34 8.88
CA ALA A 101 17.97 9.27 10.01
C ALA A 101 16.81 9.08 10.99
N SER A 102 15.57 8.96 10.51
CA SER A 102 14.40 8.72 11.36
C SER A 102 14.49 7.37 12.11
N THR A 103 14.98 6.31 11.46
CA THR A 103 15.22 5.01 12.10
C THR A 103 16.27 5.11 13.21
N LEU A 104 17.37 5.82 12.96
CA LEU A 104 18.45 5.99 13.94
C LEU A 104 18.02 6.88 15.12
N ILE A 105 17.28 7.95 14.87
CA ILE A 105 16.71 8.81 15.91
C ILE A 105 15.72 8.02 16.78
N ALA A 106 14.88 7.18 16.15
CA ALA A 106 13.92 6.33 16.84
C ALA A 106 14.54 5.05 17.41
N ALA A 107 15.85 4.81 17.27
CA ALA A 107 16.48 3.55 17.63
C ALA A 107 16.21 3.09 19.08
N PRO A 108 16.22 3.96 20.12
CA PRO A 108 15.92 3.51 21.49
C PRO A 108 14.53 2.89 21.62
N LEU A 109 13.54 3.51 20.96
CA LEU A 109 12.16 3.01 20.93
C LEU A 109 12.06 1.73 20.10
N LEU A 110 12.68 1.71 18.92
CA LEU A 110 12.62 0.60 17.99
C LEU A 110 13.33 -0.65 18.52
N VAL A 111 14.50 -0.50 19.14
CA VAL A 111 15.23 -1.62 19.76
C VAL A 111 14.39 -2.24 20.87
N THR A 112 13.71 -1.42 21.67
CA THR A 112 12.76 -1.91 22.69
C THR A 112 11.62 -2.70 22.04
N ALA A 113 11.00 -2.14 21.00
CA ALA A 113 9.94 -2.81 20.22
C ALA A 113 10.42 -4.08 19.50
N PHE A 114 11.72 -4.21 19.21
CA PHE A 114 12.32 -5.40 18.60
C PHE A 114 12.81 -6.42 19.64
N GLY A 115 12.35 -6.33 20.89
CA GLY A 115 12.74 -7.25 21.96
C GLY A 115 14.19 -7.05 22.43
N GLY A 116 14.70 -5.82 22.36
CA GLY A 116 16.08 -5.48 22.75
C GLY A 116 17.14 -5.81 21.69
N GLN A 117 16.75 -6.33 20.52
CA GLN A 117 17.69 -6.75 19.48
C GLN A 117 18.05 -5.58 18.53
N THR A 118 19.35 -5.40 18.26
CA THR A 118 19.84 -4.42 17.28
C THR A 118 19.88 -4.98 15.86
N GLY A 119 19.89 -6.30 15.69
CA GLY A 119 19.89 -6.95 14.37
C GLY A 119 18.74 -6.52 13.45
N PRO A 120 17.48 -6.51 13.90
CA PRO A 120 16.35 -6.05 13.08
C PRO A 120 16.42 -4.55 12.76
N LEU A 121 17.03 -3.73 13.63
CA LEU A 121 17.27 -2.31 13.36
C LEU A 121 18.22 -2.11 12.18
N VAL A 122 19.32 -2.87 12.12
CA VAL A 122 20.26 -2.82 11.00
C VAL A 122 19.61 -3.34 9.72
N ALA A 123 18.82 -4.42 9.81
CA ALA A 123 18.05 -4.92 8.68
C ALA A 123 17.04 -3.87 8.17
N LEU A 124 16.39 -3.10 9.06
CA LEU A 124 15.47 -2.03 8.70
C LEU A 124 16.18 -0.90 7.95
N VAL A 125 17.39 -0.51 8.37
CA VAL A 125 18.22 0.46 7.64
C VAL A 125 18.54 -0.05 6.23
N ALA A 126 18.97 -1.32 6.11
CA ALA A 126 19.24 -1.93 4.81
C ALA A 126 17.99 -2.01 3.92
N LEU A 127 16.82 -2.29 4.53
CA LEU A 127 15.54 -2.31 3.85
C LEU A 127 15.15 -0.92 3.32
N VAL A 128 15.33 0.15 4.09
CA VAL A 128 15.05 1.53 3.64
C VAL A 128 15.89 1.87 2.41
N LEU A 129 17.19 1.54 2.45
CA LEU A 129 18.10 1.76 1.32
C LEU A 129 17.71 0.92 0.09
N THR A 130 17.31 -0.33 0.29
CA THR A 130 16.86 -1.21 -0.80
C THR A 130 15.52 -0.74 -1.39
N SER A 131 14.62 -0.23 -0.55
CA SER A 131 13.29 0.28 -0.94
C SER A 131 13.41 1.45 -1.93
N ALA A 132 14.41 2.32 -1.74
CA ALA A 132 14.70 3.42 -2.68
C ALA A 132 14.84 2.92 -4.13
N GLY A 133 15.63 1.86 -4.35
CA GLY A 133 15.80 1.26 -5.67
C GLY A 133 14.55 0.50 -6.14
N GLN A 134 13.94 -0.27 -5.24
CA GLN A 134 12.74 -1.05 -5.52
C GLN A 134 11.60 -0.20 -6.09
N PHE A 135 11.23 0.89 -5.42
CA PHE A 135 10.08 1.70 -5.82
C PHE A 135 10.38 2.56 -7.05
N VAL A 136 11.63 2.97 -7.26
CA VAL A 136 12.05 3.58 -8.54
C VAL A 136 11.87 2.61 -9.70
N LEU A 137 12.34 1.36 -9.55
CA LEU A 137 12.16 0.32 -10.56
C LEU A 137 10.68 0.04 -10.83
N ARG A 138 9.87 -0.09 -9.79
CA ARG A 138 8.44 -0.35 -9.89
C ARG A 138 7.71 0.79 -10.62
N GLY A 139 7.95 2.05 -10.24
CA GLY A 139 7.38 3.23 -10.91
C GLY A 139 7.79 3.34 -12.37
N MET A 140 9.06 3.06 -12.68
CA MET A 140 9.57 2.99 -14.05
C MET A 140 8.90 1.91 -14.91
N LEU A 141 8.62 0.73 -14.34
CA LEU A 141 7.92 -0.34 -15.06
C LEU A 141 6.47 0.05 -15.33
N LEU A 142 5.78 0.61 -14.34
CA LEU A 142 4.40 1.07 -14.47
C LEU A 142 4.28 2.19 -15.51
N GLY A 143 5.13 3.22 -15.42
CA GLY A 143 5.08 4.37 -16.31
C GLY A 143 5.46 4.09 -17.77
N ARG A 144 6.18 3.00 -18.02
CA ARG A 144 6.47 2.50 -19.38
C ARG A 144 5.46 1.46 -19.87
N GLY A 145 4.35 1.27 -19.15
CA GLY A 145 3.30 0.31 -19.50
C GLY A 145 3.71 -1.17 -19.38
N ARG A 146 4.81 -1.49 -18.69
CA ARG A 146 5.33 -2.86 -18.52
C ARG A 146 4.62 -3.60 -17.37
N LEU A 147 3.29 -3.61 -17.41
CA LEU A 147 2.44 -4.10 -16.32
C LEU A 147 2.68 -5.58 -16.00
N ARG A 148 2.86 -6.43 -17.02
CA ARG A 148 3.14 -7.86 -16.81
C ARG A 148 4.45 -8.09 -16.04
N THR A 149 5.51 -7.36 -16.43
CA THR A 149 6.81 -7.44 -15.73
C THR A 149 6.69 -6.95 -14.30
N HIS A 150 5.95 -5.85 -14.07
CA HIS A 150 5.69 -5.34 -12.73
C HIS A 150 4.94 -6.38 -11.87
N GLY A 151 3.84 -6.96 -12.37
CA GLY A 151 3.10 -8.01 -11.66
C GLY A 151 3.98 -9.22 -11.35
N THR A 152 4.69 -9.76 -12.34
CA THR A 152 5.63 -10.88 -12.14
C THR A 152 6.72 -10.55 -11.13
N LEU A 153 7.25 -9.32 -11.12
CA LEU A 153 8.25 -8.88 -10.16
C LEU A 153 7.73 -8.96 -8.72
N LEU A 154 6.49 -8.52 -8.45
CA LEU A 154 5.87 -8.59 -7.12
C LEU A 154 5.62 -10.04 -6.68
N LEU A 155 5.23 -10.91 -7.62
CA LEU A 155 5.04 -12.32 -7.34
C LEU A 155 6.37 -13.01 -7.00
N VAL A 156 7.41 -12.80 -7.81
CA VAL A 156 8.76 -13.34 -7.56
C VAL A 156 9.30 -12.85 -6.22
N ASP A 157 9.13 -11.56 -5.92
CA ASP A 157 9.52 -10.98 -4.63
C ASP A 157 8.87 -11.73 -3.47
N SER A 158 7.56 -11.98 -3.54
CA SER A 158 6.83 -12.69 -2.50
C SER A 158 7.20 -14.16 -2.40
N VAL A 159 7.47 -14.84 -3.53
CA VAL A 159 7.97 -16.21 -3.55
C VAL A 159 9.33 -16.29 -2.87
N LEU A 160 10.25 -15.38 -3.19
CA LEU A 160 11.59 -15.37 -2.58
C LEU A 160 11.54 -15.06 -1.09
N ARG A 161 10.61 -14.22 -0.60
CA ARG A 161 10.40 -14.01 0.84
C ARG A 161 10.09 -15.33 1.55
N VAL A 162 9.11 -16.09 1.04
CA VAL A 162 8.73 -17.40 1.59
C VAL A 162 9.89 -18.39 1.49
N ALA A 163 10.56 -18.46 0.33
CA ALA A 163 11.66 -19.39 0.10
C ALA A 163 12.85 -19.12 1.03
N PHE A 164 13.26 -17.86 1.18
CA PHE A 164 14.38 -17.49 2.05
C PHE A 164 14.04 -17.65 3.52
N ALA A 165 12.81 -17.33 3.94
CA ALA A 165 12.36 -17.62 5.30
C ALA A 165 12.34 -19.14 5.58
N GLY A 166 11.84 -19.95 4.65
CA GLY A 166 11.89 -21.41 4.75
C GLY A 166 13.31 -21.94 4.81
N LEU A 167 14.23 -21.37 4.04
CA LEU A 167 15.65 -21.72 4.08
C LEU A 167 16.27 -21.40 5.45
N VAL A 168 15.97 -20.24 6.03
CA VAL A 168 16.38 -19.90 7.40
C VAL A 168 15.82 -20.94 8.39
N SER A 169 14.54 -21.28 8.31
CA SER A 169 13.93 -22.27 9.21
C SER A 169 14.56 -23.66 9.12
N ILE A 170 14.99 -24.08 7.91
CA ILE A 170 15.58 -25.41 7.69
C ILE A 170 17.06 -25.43 8.08
N LEU A 171 17.83 -24.40 7.69
CA LEU A 171 19.28 -24.37 7.88
C LEU A 171 19.70 -23.85 9.26
N LEU A 172 18.87 -23.03 9.89
CA LEU A 172 19.14 -22.41 11.18
C LEU A 172 17.96 -22.64 12.14
N PRO A 173 17.73 -23.87 12.61
CA PRO A 173 16.66 -24.14 13.58
C PRO A 173 16.83 -23.29 14.85
N GLY A 174 15.77 -22.62 15.29
CA GLY A 174 15.82 -21.69 16.41
C GLY A 174 16.41 -20.32 16.07
N ALA A 175 16.50 -19.98 14.78
CA ALA A 175 16.86 -18.63 14.35
C ALA A 175 15.86 -17.59 14.88
N GLY A 176 16.39 -16.53 15.50
CA GLY A 176 15.57 -15.44 16.01
C GLY A 176 15.14 -14.42 14.93
N PRO A 177 14.46 -13.34 15.34
CA PRO A 177 13.87 -12.31 14.46
C PRO A 177 14.85 -11.69 13.47
N THR A 178 16.10 -11.53 13.89
CA THR A 178 17.18 -10.95 13.07
C THR A 178 17.39 -11.72 11.76
N ALA A 179 17.40 -13.06 11.81
CA ALA A 179 17.65 -13.88 10.63
C ALA A 179 16.52 -13.73 9.59
N TYR A 180 15.26 -13.72 10.05
CA TYR A 180 14.09 -13.53 9.19
C TYR A 180 13.98 -12.10 8.65
N ALA A 181 14.40 -11.10 9.44
CA ALA A 181 14.49 -9.72 8.97
C ALA A 181 15.49 -9.60 7.80
N TRP A 182 16.65 -10.25 7.91
CA TRP A 182 17.63 -10.30 6.82
C TRP A 182 17.17 -11.16 5.63
N ALA A 183 16.43 -12.23 5.86
CA ALA A 183 15.81 -13.01 4.79
C ALA A 183 14.85 -12.14 3.94
N LEU A 184 14.07 -11.27 4.59
CA LEU A 184 13.21 -10.31 3.89
C LEU A 184 14.04 -9.31 3.05
N VAL A 185 15.08 -8.72 3.64
CA VAL A 185 15.97 -7.79 2.91
C VAL A 185 16.62 -8.49 1.71
N ALA A 186 17.13 -9.70 1.91
CA ALA A 186 17.76 -10.49 0.86
C ALA A 186 16.78 -10.83 -0.27
N ALA A 187 15.53 -11.21 0.04
CA ALA A 187 14.52 -11.50 -0.97
C ALA A 187 14.19 -10.27 -1.82
N ILE A 188 14.00 -9.11 -1.18
CA ILE A 188 13.72 -7.84 -1.86
C ILE A 188 14.92 -7.42 -2.74
N ALA A 189 16.13 -7.45 -2.18
CA ALA A 189 17.34 -7.08 -2.88
C ALA A 189 17.59 -7.98 -4.10
N THR A 190 17.48 -9.30 -3.92
CA THR A 190 17.65 -10.30 -4.99
C THR A 190 16.67 -10.09 -6.12
N THR A 191 15.43 -9.71 -5.80
CA THR A 191 14.39 -9.48 -6.81
C THR A 191 14.61 -8.18 -7.58
N HIS A 192 14.94 -7.09 -6.89
CA HIS A 192 14.86 -5.74 -7.47
C HIS A 192 16.20 -5.20 -7.96
N VAL A 193 17.30 -5.46 -7.25
CA VAL A 193 18.61 -4.86 -7.55
C VAL A 193 19.13 -5.28 -8.93
N PRO A 194 19.14 -6.58 -9.31
CA PRO A 194 19.64 -7.00 -10.62
C PRO A 194 18.86 -6.35 -11.77
N LEU A 195 17.52 -6.29 -11.65
CA LEU A 195 16.67 -5.70 -12.68
C LEU A 195 16.84 -4.18 -12.77
N LEU A 196 17.04 -3.49 -11.64
CA LEU A 196 17.33 -2.06 -11.63
C LEU A 196 18.68 -1.74 -12.29
N VAL A 197 19.73 -2.52 -11.98
CA VAL A 197 21.06 -2.39 -12.60
C VAL A 197 20.99 -2.67 -14.10
N TRP A 198 20.27 -3.72 -14.51
CA TRP A 198 20.05 -4.05 -15.91
C TRP A 198 19.32 -2.93 -16.66
N GLN A 199 18.29 -2.32 -16.06
CA GLN A 199 17.60 -1.19 -16.68
C GLN A 199 18.49 0.05 -16.80
N ARG A 200 19.32 0.35 -15.80
CA ARG A 200 20.24 1.51 -15.86
C ARG A 200 21.31 1.33 -16.94
N THR A 201 21.86 0.13 -17.07
CA THR A 201 22.91 -0.17 -18.06
C THR A 201 22.37 -0.24 -19.49
N ARG A 202 21.15 -0.75 -19.68
CA ARG A 202 20.47 -0.81 -20.99
C ARG A 202 19.87 0.53 -21.44
N ALA A 203 19.53 1.42 -20.51
CA ALA A 203 19.03 2.77 -20.82
C ALA A 203 20.06 3.66 -21.53
N SER A 204 21.33 3.24 -21.60
CA SER A 204 22.41 3.90 -22.35
C SER A 204 22.52 3.44 -23.82
N GLY A 205 21.65 2.54 -24.30
CA GLY A 205 21.61 2.12 -25.71
C GLY A 205 20.88 3.12 -26.62
N PRO A 206 21.23 3.21 -27.92
CA PRO A 206 20.69 4.24 -28.81
C PRO A 206 19.32 3.83 -29.37
N HIS A 207 18.21 4.07 -28.67
CA HIS A 207 16.87 3.78 -29.23
C HIS A 207 15.77 4.74 -28.80
N GLY A 208 15.05 5.21 -29.83
CA GLY A 208 13.71 5.78 -29.80
C GLY A 208 13.70 7.30 -29.72
N GLU A 209 13.36 7.96 -30.83
CA GLU A 209 12.97 9.37 -30.82
C GLU A 209 11.95 9.59 -29.70
N ASP A 210 12.28 10.46 -28.73
CA ASP A 210 11.31 11.01 -27.80
C ASP A 210 10.22 11.63 -28.69
N VAL A 211 9.04 11.00 -28.78
CA VAL A 211 7.90 11.58 -29.46
C VAL A 211 7.67 12.92 -28.76
N GLY A 212 7.85 14.01 -29.50
CA GLY A 212 7.87 15.36 -28.97
C GLY A 212 6.69 15.62 -28.02
N PRO A 213 6.86 16.51 -27.03
CA PRO A 213 5.96 16.63 -25.89
C PRO A 213 4.51 16.73 -26.37
N LEU A 214 3.67 15.75 -26.01
CA LEU A 214 2.23 15.96 -25.99
C LEU A 214 2.01 17.08 -24.97
N THR A 215 1.80 18.29 -25.47
CA THR A 215 1.69 19.52 -24.70
C THR A 215 0.46 19.48 -23.81
N VAL A 216 0.60 18.93 -22.62
CA VAL A 216 -0.30 19.23 -21.50
C VAL A 216 0.42 20.26 -20.63
N GLN A 217 0.15 21.54 -20.92
CA GLN A 217 0.59 22.68 -20.12
C GLN A 217 -0.20 22.73 -18.81
N GLY A 218 0.19 21.92 -17.84
CA GLY A 218 -0.11 22.14 -16.42
C GLY A 218 1.09 22.75 -15.71
N PRO A 219 0.92 23.44 -14.56
CA PRO A 219 2.06 23.92 -13.78
C PRO A 219 2.96 22.74 -13.41
N SER A 220 4.12 22.63 -14.04
CA SER A 220 5.06 21.53 -13.81
C SER A 220 5.81 21.78 -12.50
N HIS A 221 5.15 21.51 -11.38
CA HIS A 221 5.86 21.41 -10.11
C HIS A 221 6.94 20.32 -10.23
N GLY A 222 8.13 20.56 -9.67
CA GLY A 222 9.22 19.59 -9.72
C GLY A 222 8.85 18.26 -9.06
N PHE A 223 9.47 17.16 -9.52
CA PHE A 223 9.20 15.79 -9.03
C PHE A 223 9.16 15.70 -7.50
N GLY A 224 10.11 16.36 -6.82
CA GLY A 224 10.17 16.37 -5.36
C GLY A 224 8.96 17.01 -4.68
N TYR A 225 8.37 18.04 -5.28
CA TYR A 225 7.18 18.71 -4.74
C TYR A 225 5.94 17.81 -4.83
N ALA A 226 5.78 17.11 -5.95
CA ALA A 226 4.69 16.14 -6.14
C ALA A 226 4.83 14.97 -5.15
N VAL A 227 6.05 14.43 -5.03
CA VAL A 227 6.37 13.37 -4.05
C VAL A 227 6.09 13.83 -2.62
N ALA A 228 6.47 15.04 -2.24
CA ALA A 228 6.26 15.55 -0.87
C ALA A 228 4.78 15.62 -0.48
N HIS A 229 3.89 16.00 -1.41
CA HIS A 229 2.45 16.04 -1.14
C HIS A 229 1.85 14.65 -0.98
N LEU A 230 2.28 13.69 -1.81
CA LEU A 230 1.85 12.30 -1.72
C LEU A 230 2.36 11.64 -0.44
N LEU A 231 3.58 11.99 -0.01
CA LEU A 231 4.25 11.44 1.17
C LEU A 231 3.42 11.58 2.45
N ILE A 232 2.77 12.74 2.66
CA ILE A 232 1.95 12.96 3.85
C ILE A 232 0.80 11.95 3.90
N GLY A 233 0.08 11.79 2.79
CA GLY A 233 -1.04 10.85 2.71
C GLY A 233 -0.60 9.39 2.84
N THR A 234 0.50 9.00 2.17
CA THR A 234 0.99 7.62 2.22
C THR A 234 1.55 7.26 3.58
N LEU A 235 2.32 8.14 4.22
CA LEU A 235 2.80 7.93 5.59
C LEU A 235 1.65 7.89 6.58
N ALA A 236 0.69 8.82 6.50
CA ALA A 236 -0.46 8.80 7.39
C ALA A 236 -1.26 7.50 7.28
N ALA A 237 -1.50 7.03 6.05
CA ALA A 237 -2.15 5.75 5.78
C ALA A 237 -1.36 4.57 6.38
N GLN A 238 -0.03 4.53 6.16
CA GLN A 238 0.79 3.44 6.66
C GLN A 238 0.95 3.47 8.18
N VAL A 239 1.12 4.63 8.80
CA VAL A 239 1.20 4.72 10.26
C VAL A 239 -0.11 4.27 10.87
N LEU A 240 -1.26 4.76 10.38
CA LEU A 240 -2.56 4.32 10.88
C LEU A 240 -2.76 2.80 10.78
N LEU A 241 -2.35 2.20 9.66
CA LEU A 241 -2.52 0.76 9.43
C LEU A 241 -1.51 -0.13 10.19
N ASN A 242 -0.31 0.38 10.49
CA ASN A 242 0.81 -0.46 10.94
C ASN A 242 1.37 -0.10 12.31
N SER A 243 0.99 1.01 12.93
CA SER A 243 1.59 1.46 14.18
C SER A 243 1.21 0.61 15.40
N ALA A 244 0.03 -0.04 15.40
CA ALA A 244 -0.49 -0.70 16.59
C ALA A 244 0.48 -1.75 17.20
N PRO A 245 1.10 -2.67 16.43
CA PRO A 245 2.11 -3.58 16.97
C PRO A 245 3.32 -2.88 17.59
N ILE A 246 3.78 -1.78 16.98
CA ILE A 246 4.95 -1.04 17.44
C ILE A 246 4.63 -0.32 18.75
N VAL A 247 3.50 0.36 18.80
CA VAL A 247 3.05 1.13 19.95
C VAL A 247 2.77 0.21 21.14
N VAL A 248 2.07 -0.90 20.92
CA VAL A 248 1.78 -1.86 21.99
C VAL A 248 3.06 -2.50 22.52
N ALA A 249 3.97 -2.94 21.64
CA ALA A 249 5.24 -3.50 22.07
C ALA A 249 6.15 -2.50 22.80
N ALA A 250 6.10 -1.21 22.40
CA ALA A 250 6.95 -0.18 22.98
C ALA A 250 6.41 0.43 24.29
N LEU A 251 5.10 0.44 24.48
CA LEU A 251 4.45 1.00 25.67
C LEU A 251 4.15 -0.03 26.76
N ALA A 252 4.20 -1.33 26.44
CA ALA A 252 3.96 -2.39 27.41
C ALA A 252 5.01 -2.38 28.52
N ASP A 253 4.57 -2.49 29.77
CA ASP A 253 5.45 -2.82 30.87
C ASP A 253 5.77 -4.33 30.94
N ARG A 254 6.57 -4.75 31.93
CA ARG A 254 6.95 -6.17 32.08
C ARG A 254 5.77 -7.08 32.37
N ALA A 255 4.72 -6.59 33.03
CA ALA A 255 3.53 -7.37 33.34
C ALA A 255 2.62 -7.50 32.11
N GLU A 256 2.63 -6.51 31.22
CA GLU A 256 1.84 -6.46 30.00
C GLU A 256 2.49 -7.17 28.79
N ALA A 257 3.77 -7.57 28.89
CA ALA A 257 4.54 -8.12 27.77
C ALA A 257 3.86 -9.31 27.07
N ALA A 258 3.25 -10.24 27.83
CA ALA A 258 2.53 -11.37 27.26
C ALA A 258 1.27 -10.93 26.49
N ALA A 259 0.51 -9.99 27.06
CA ALA A 259 -0.70 -9.43 26.44
C ALA A 259 -0.35 -8.62 25.18
N ALA A 260 0.78 -7.91 25.19
CA ALA A 260 1.31 -7.22 24.03
C ALA A 260 1.67 -8.18 22.88
N ALA A 261 2.36 -9.29 23.19
CA ALA A 261 2.67 -10.32 22.19
C ALA A 261 1.40 -10.96 21.61
N ALA A 262 0.42 -11.30 22.47
CA ALA A 262 -0.89 -11.79 22.05
C ALA A 262 -1.62 -10.82 21.12
N PHE A 263 -1.60 -9.52 21.46
CA PHE A 263 -2.18 -8.47 20.62
C PHE A 263 -1.52 -8.42 19.24
N VAL A 264 -0.18 -8.46 19.15
CA VAL A 264 0.55 -8.42 17.86
C VAL A 264 0.17 -9.61 16.97
N ALA A 265 0.07 -10.81 17.54
CA ALA A 265 -0.36 -12.01 16.81
C ALA A 265 -1.80 -11.86 16.30
N CYS A 266 -2.72 -11.48 17.18
CA CYS A 266 -4.13 -11.24 16.84
C CYS A 266 -4.30 -10.16 15.76
N PHE A 267 -3.61 -9.03 15.91
CA PHE A 267 -3.65 -7.93 14.95
C PHE A 267 -3.13 -8.36 13.57
N THR A 268 -2.09 -9.20 13.54
CA THR A 268 -1.57 -9.76 12.29
C THR A 268 -2.61 -10.63 11.57
N LEU A 269 -3.32 -11.49 12.32
CA LEU A 269 -4.41 -12.31 11.77
C LEU A 269 -5.58 -11.48 11.23
N VAL A 270 -6.00 -10.49 12.00
CA VAL A 270 -7.11 -9.61 11.61
C VAL A 270 -6.79 -8.85 10.31
N ARG A 271 -5.51 -8.58 10.06
CA ARG A 271 -5.04 -7.87 8.86
C ARG A 271 -4.92 -8.72 7.60
N LEU A 272 -5.13 -10.04 7.68
CA LEU A 272 -4.96 -10.91 6.50
C LEU A 272 -5.79 -10.48 5.29
N PRO A 273 -7.08 -10.13 5.43
CA PRO A 273 -7.87 -9.64 4.30
C PRO A 273 -7.33 -8.32 3.73
N LEU A 274 -6.73 -7.47 4.57
CA LEU A 274 -6.16 -6.19 4.16
C LEU A 274 -4.94 -6.35 3.26
N PHE A 275 -4.11 -7.38 3.44
CA PHE A 275 -2.96 -7.60 2.54
C PHE A 275 -3.39 -7.90 1.10
N VAL A 276 -4.46 -8.69 0.95
CA VAL A 276 -5.05 -8.97 -0.37
C VAL A 276 -5.68 -7.71 -0.95
N ALA A 277 -6.47 -6.98 -0.15
CA ALA A 277 -7.14 -5.77 -0.60
C ALA A 277 -6.18 -4.64 -0.99
N VAL A 278 -5.13 -4.40 -0.20
CA VAL A 278 -4.08 -3.40 -0.49
C VAL A 278 -3.35 -3.75 -1.78
N SER A 279 -3.11 -5.05 -2.02
CA SER A 279 -2.51 -5.49 -3.28
C SER A 279 -3.42 -5.16 -4.47
N LEU A 280 -4.73 -5.44 -4.34
CA LEU A 280 -5.74 -5.19 -5.38
C LEU A 280 -6.19 -3.73 -5.53
N GLN A 281 -5.74 -2.81 -4.66
CA GLN A 281 -6.28 -1.44 -4.60
C GLN A 281 -6.21 -0.68 -5.94
N SER A 282 -5.14 -0.91 -6.71
CA SER A 282 -4.94 -0.27 -8.02
C SER A 282 -5.88 -0.81 -9.11
N ALA A 283 -6.37 -2.04 -8.96
CA ALA A 283 -7.31 -2.66 -9.89
C ALA A 283 -8.76 -2.19 -9.67
N LEU A 284 -9.07 -1.59 -8.52
CA LEU A 284 -10.40 -1.05 -8.21
C LEU A 284 -10.65 0.29 -8.91
N VAL A 285 -9.62 1.10 -9.12
CA VAL A 285 -9.73 2.44 -9.71
C VAL A 285 -10.45 2.43 -11.08
N PRO A 286 -10.08 1.56 -12.06
CA PRO A 286 -10.77 1.52 -13.36
C PRO A 286 -12.26 1.13 -13.26
N LEU A 287 -12.61 0.22 -12.36
CA LEU A 287 -14.00 -0.22 -12.16
C LEU A 287 -14.86 0.92 -11.61
N LEU A 288 -14.31 1.67 -10.65
CA LEU A 288 -14.97 2.84 -10.05
C LEU A 288 -15.10 3.99 -11.06
N VAL A 289 -14.07 4.23 -11.89
CA VAL A 289 -14.11 5.22 -12.97
C VAL A 289 -15.16 4.85 -14.03
N GLY A 290 -15.21 3.58 -14.43
CA GLY A 290 -16.21 3.08 -15.39
C GLY A 290 -17.64 3.28 -14.90
N ALA A 291 -17.92 2.90 -13.65
CA ALA A 291 -19.24 3.06 -13.03
C ALA A 291 -19.68 4.52 -12.91
N ARG A 292 -18.74 5.46 -12.71
CA ARG A 292 -19.03 6.90 -12.62
C ARG A 292 -19.28 7.54 -13.98
N ARG A 293 -18.50 7.18 -15.00
CA ARG A 293 -18.67 7.70 -16.38
C ARG A 293 -20.04 7.38 -16.97
N SER A 294 -20.63 6.25 -16.60
CA SER A 294 -21.95 5.82 -17.09
C SER A 294 -23.15 6.38 -16.30
N GLY A 295 -22.96 6.92 -15.08
CA GLY A 295 -24.07 7.20 -14.16
C GLY A 295 -24.09 8.58 -13.49
N GLY A 296 -23.07 9.42 -13.71
CA GLY A 296 -23.01 10.78 -13.18
C GLY A 296 -22.91 10.88 -11.64
N PRO A 297 -23.09 12.09 -11.08
CA PRO A 297 -22.99 12.37 -9.64
C PRO A 297 -23.90 11.51 -8.74
N ALA A 298 -25.13 11.24 -9.18
CA ALA A 298 -26.10 10.46 -8.42
C ALA A 298 -25.66 9.00 -8.27
N ALA A 299 -25.10 8.39 -9.33
CA ALA A 299 -24.56 7.05 -9.27
C ALA A 299 -23.31 6.97 -8.37
N ALA A 300 -22.45 7.99 -8.39
CA ALA A 300 -21.30 8.07 -7.48
C ALA A 300 -21.76 8.11 -6.01
N ARG A 301 -22.77 8.94 -5.70
CA ARG A 301 -23.39 8.99 -4.37
C ARG A 301 -24.00 7.66 -3.96
N ALA A 302 -24.79 7.03 -4.83
CA ALA A 302 -25.40 5.74 -4.56
C ALA A 302 -24.35 4.64 -4.32
N LEU A 303 -23.26 4.64 -5.09
CA LEU A 303 -22.15 3.71 -4.91
C LEU A 303 -21.47 3.89 -3.56
N VAL A 304 -21.14 5.13 -3.17
CA VAL A 304 -20.53 5.41 -1.86
C VAL A 304 -21.46 4.99 -0.72
N VAL A 305 -22.76 5.32 -0.81
CA VAL A 305 -23.74 4.89 0.21
C VAL A 305 -23.81 3.36 0.31
N ARG A 306 -23.82 2.65 -0.82
CA ARG A 306 -23.78 1.17 -0.83
C ARG A 306 -22.50 0.63 -0.21
N ILE A 307 -21.35 1.23 -0.49
CA ILE A 307 -20.07 0.84 0.13
C ILE A 307 -20.11 1.09 1.64
N LEU A 308 -20.66 2.22 2.10
CA LEU A 308 -20.79 2.52 3.53
C LEU A 308 -21.73 1.55 4.25
N LEU A 309 -22.90 1.27 3.67
CA LEU A 309 -23.85 0.31 4.24
C LEU A 309 -23.25 -1.11 4.26
N GLY A 310 -22.61 -1.52 3.17
CA GLY A 310 -21.90 -2.80 3.10
C GLY A 310 -20.76 -2.89 4.11
N THR A 311 -19.97 -1.83 4.23
CA THR A 311 -18.88 -1.75 5.23
C THR A 311 -19.43 -1.83 6.64
N GLY A 312 -20.51 -1.10 6.95
CA GLY A 312 -21.17 -1.14 8.26
C GLY A 312 -21.67 -2.56 8.60
N GLY A 313 -22.38 -3.19 7.67
CA GLY A 313 -22.86 -4.58 7.82
C GLY A 313 -21.71 -5.57 8.02
N ILE A 314 -20.68 -5.53 7.16
CA ILE A 314 -19.50 -6.39 7.28
C ILE A 314 -18.76 -6.14 8.59
N SER A 315 -18.70 -4.89 9.07
CA SER A 315 -18.03 -4.55 10.33
C SER A 315 -18.77 -5.11 11.55
N LEU A 316 -20.11 -5.09 11.55
CA LEU A 316 -20.93 -5.71 12.59
C LEU A 316 -20.79 -7.24 12.58
N VAL A 317 -20.75 -7.85 11.40
CA VAL A 317 -20.50 -9.29 11.26
C VAL A 317 -19.09 -9.63 11.73
N ALA A 318 -18.07 -8.86 11.33
CA ALA A 318 -16.69 -9.05 11.74
C ALA A 318 -16.52 -8.88 13.26
N LEU A 319 -17.25 -7.95 13.89
CA LEU A 319 -17.31 -7.80 15.34
C LEU A 319 -17.83 -9.08 16.01
N ALA A 320 -19.01 -9.55 15.59
CA ALA A 320 -19.65 -10.71 16.19
C ALA A 320 -18.84 -12.00 15.96
N VAL A 321 -18.41 -12.24 14.71
CA VAL A 321 -17.60 -13.41 14.34
C VAL A 321 -16.23 -13.36 15.01
N GLY A 322 -15.57 -12.19 15.01
CA GLY A 322 -14.28 -12.01 15.68
C GLY A 322 -14.38 -12.24 17.19
N ALA A 323 -15.46 -11.78 17.83
CA ALA A 323 -15.64 -11.98 19.26
C ALA A 323 -15.93 -13.43 19.63
N ALA A 324 -16.68 -14.16 18.81
CA ALA A 324 -17.02 -15.56 19.07
C ALA A 324 -15.91 -16.54 18.65
N LEU A 325 -15.29 -16.31 17.49
CA LEU A 325 -14.38 -17.27 16.84
C LEU A 325 -12.92 -16.82 16.85
N GLY A 326 -12.61 -15.56 17.19
CA GLY A 326 -11.25 -15.03 17.23
C GLY A 326 -10.35 -15.77 18.22
N PRO A 327 -10.65 -15.75 19.52
CA PRO A 327 -9.86 -16.44 20.53
C PRO A 327 -9.62 -17.94 20.24
N PRO A 328 -10.63 -18.78 19.88
CA PRO A 328 -10.36 -20.18 19.58
C PRO A 328 -9.49 -20.34 18.33
N THR A 329 -9.66 -19.50 17.30
CA THR A 329 -8.83 -19.56 16.09
C THR A 329 -7.37 -19.21 16.39
N VAL A 330 -7.13 -18.15 17.18
CA VAL A 330 -5.79 -17.75 17.60
C VAL A 330 -5.15 -18.84 18.44
N GLY A 331 -5.90 -19.40 19.40
CA GLY A 331 -5.46 -20.49 20.26
C GLY A 331 -5.00 -21.72 19.48
N LEU A 332 -5.70 -22.05 18.38
CA LEU A 332 -5.34 -23.16 17.50
C LEU A 332 -4.11 -22.87 16.61
N LEU A 333 -3.96 -21.63 16.14
CA LEU A 333 -2.91 -21.28 15.18
C LEU A 333 -1.57 -20.93 15.83
N PHE A 334 -1.62 -20.25 16.97
CA PHE A 334 -0.44 -19.71 17.66
C PHE A 334 -0.23 -20.33 19.04
N GLY A 335 -1.30 -20.77 19.71
CA GLY A 335 -1.27 -21.25 21.09
C GLY A 335 -2.23 -20.48 22.00
N PRO A 336 -2.75 -21.10 23.08
CA PRO A 336 -3.75 -20.50 23.97
C PRO A 336 -3.26 -19.22 24.66
N GLU A 337 -1.94 -19.08 24.87
CA GLU A 337 -1.29 -17.93 25.47
C GLU A 337 -1.33 -16.65 24.59
N PHE A 338 -1.71 -16.76 23.31
CA PHE A 338 -1.86 -15.61 22.39
C PHE A 338 -3.28 -15.08 22.28
N THR A 339 -4.19 -15.60 23.09
CA THR A 339 -5.58 -15.18 23.04
C THR A 339 -5.76 -13.85 23.79
N ILE A 340 -6.49 -12.93 23.15
CA ILE A 340 -7.02 -11.72 23.80
C ILE A 340 -8.51 -11.91 24.05
N THR A 341 -9.15 -10.97 24.75
CA THR A 341 -10.60 -11.06 24.98
C THR A 341 -11.36 -11.09 23.65
N GLY A 342 -12.48 -11.81 23.62
CA GLY A 342 -13.32 -11.86 22.42
C GLY A 342 -13.73 -10.46 21.96
N LEU A 343 -14.11 -9.58 22.90
CA LEU A 343 -14.51 -8.21 22.55
C LEU A 343 -13.37 -7.43 21.87
N ASP A 344 -12.14 -7.51 22.36
CA ASP A 344 -10.99 -6.83 21.75
C ASP A 344 -10.72 -7.36 20.34
N PHE A 345 -10.74 -8.69 20.17
CA PHE A 345 -10.56 -9.30 18.85
C PHE A 345 -11.67 -8.91 17.88
N GLY A 346 -12.92 -8.87 18.35
CA GLY A 346 -14.07 -8.41 17.58
C GLY A 346 -13.93 -6.95 17.16
N LEU A 347 -13.54 -6.06 18.07
CA LEU A 347 -13.33 -4.64 17.77
C LEU A 347 -12.19 -4.42 16.78
N LEU A 348 -11.09 -5.18 16.88
CA LEU A 348 -10.03 -5.20 15.87
C LEU A 348 -10.56 -5.65 14.51
N SER A 349 -11.35 -6.73 14.48
CA SER A 349 -11.94 -7.28 13.26
C SER A 349 -12.89 -6.28 12.58
N ALA A 350 -13.70 -5.58 13.38
CA ALA A 350 -14.54 -4.48 12.91
C ALA A 350 -13.69 -3.33 12.36
N GLY A 351 -12.62 -2.94 13.05
CA GLY A 351 -11.67 -1.92 12.59
C GLY A 351 -11.06 -2.27 11.23
N ALA A 352 -10.68 -3.53 11.01
CA ALA A 352 -10.13 -3.98 9.74
C ALA A 352 -11.17 -3.94 8.60
N ALA A 353 -12.42 -4.30 8.90
CA ALA A 353 -13.53 -4.17 7.95
C ALA A 353 -13.81 -2.70 7.59
N ILE A 354 -13.81 -1.79 8.58
CA ILE A 354 -13.92 -0.35 8.35
C ILE A 354 -12.76 0.15 7.48
N HIS A 355 -11.54 -0.30 7.76
CA HIS A 355 -10.36 0.06 6.99
C HIS A 355 -10.43 -0.43 5.54
N LEU A 356 -11.00 -1.62 5.28
CA LEU A 356 -11.30 -2.08 3.91
C LEU A 356 -12.25 -1.12 3.19
N GLY A 357 -13.33 -0.71 3.85
CA GLY A 357 -14.24 0.31 3.30
C GLY A 357 -13.52 1.63 3.00
N LEU A 358 -12.65 2.08 3.90
CA LEU A 358 -11.81 3.27 3.72
C LEU A 358 -10.91 3.15 2.49
N LEU A 359 -10.24 2.01 2.30
CA LEU A 359 -9.42 1.76 1.12
C LEU A 359 -10.25 1.94 -0.15
N VAL A 360 -11.45 1.33 -0.24
CA VAL A 360 -12.31 1.43 -1.42
C VAL A 360 -12.80 2.86 -1.68
N VAL A 361 -13.34 3.54 -0.66
CA VAL A 361 -13.86 4.91 -0.83
C VAL A 361 -12.73 5.89 -1.16
N SER A 362 -11.55 5.74 -0.54
CA SER A 362 -10.39 6.60 -0.85
C SER A 362 -9.92 6.46 -2.30
N GLN A 363 -10.05 5.27 -2.92
CA GLN A 363 -9.73 5.10 -4.34
C GLN A 363 -10.62 5.95 -5.26
N VAL A 364 -11.84 6.31 -4.84
CA VAL A 364 -12.70 7.24 -5.60
C VAL A 364 -12.08 8.63 -5.66
N LEU A 365 -11.56 9.14 -4.53
CA LEU A 365 -10.89 10.43 -4.48
C LEU A 365 -9.56 10.44 -5.27
N VAL A 366 -8.85 9.32 -5.26
CA VAL A 366 -7.64 9.12 -6.09
C VAL A 366 -8.00 9.14 -7.57
N ALA A 367 -9.07 8.45 -7.97
CA ALA A 367 -9.57 8.45 -9.33
C ALA A 367 -9.97 9.85 -9.82
N ASP A 368 -10.50 10.68 -8.92
CA ASP A 368 -10.85 12.09 -9.17
C ASP A 368 -9.64 13.04 -9.15
N GLN A 369 -8.41 12.54 -8.99
CA GLN A 369 -7.19 13.35 -8.88
C GLN A 369 -7.24 14.37 -7.71
N ARG A 370 -8.07 14.12 -6.69
CA ARG A 370 -8.23 14.99 -5.52
C ARG A 370 -7.19 14.68 -4.45
N HIS A 371 -5.91 14.74 -4.81
CA HIS A 371 -4.79 14.32 -3.94
C HIS A 371 -4.77 15.03 -2.58
N ARG A 372 -5.16 16.32 -2.53
CA ARG A 372 -5.29 17.06 -1.28
C ARG A 372 -6.36 16.47 -0.36
N ALA A 373 -7.51 16.08 -0.91
CA ALA A 373 -8.57 15.45 -0.12
C ALA A 373 -8.12 14.08 0.42
N VAL A 374 -7.39 13.30 -0.39
CA VAL A 374 -6.80 12.03 0.05
C VAL A 374 -5.83 12.24 1.23
N ALA A 375 -4.97 13.25 1.18
CA ALA A 375 -4.06 13.57 2.28
C ALA A 375 -4.83 13.94 3.57
N VAL A 376 -5.89 14.76 3.46
CA VAL A 376 -6.75 15.14 4.59
C VAL A 376 -7.45 13.92 5.19
N VAL A 377 -7.96 13.01 4.36
CA VAL A 377 -8.59 11.76 4.80
C VAL A 377 -7.64 10.96 5.70
N TRP A 378 -6.44 10.65 5.22
CA TRP A 378 -5.50 9.83 5.98
C TRP A 378 -4.95 10.56 7.22
N ALA A 379 -4.67 11.87 7.10
CA ALA A 379 -4.21 12.67 8.23
C ALA A 379 -5.27 12.78 9.34
N SER A 380 -6.55 12.94 8.98
CA SER A 380 -7.64 12.99 9.96
C SER A 380 -7.80 11.68 10.73
N GLY A 381 -7.69 10.54 10.05
CA GLY A 381 -7.73 9.23 10.70
C GLY A 381 -6.53 9.00 11.61
N LEU A 382 -5.33 9.36 11.17
CA LEU A 382 -4.14 9.27 12.01
C LEU A 382 -4.25 10.16 13.25
N ALA A 383 -4.72 11.41 13.09
CA ALA A 383 -4.90 12.33 14.21
C ALA A 383 -5.93 11.80 15.21
N ALA A 384 -7.08 11.30 14.74
CA ALA A 384 -8.08 10.70 15.60
C ALA A 384 -7.54 9.45 16.33
N GLY A 385 -6.82 8.57 15.63
CA GLY A 385 -6.18 7.41 16.24
C GLY A 385 -5.16 7.79 17.30
N ALA A 386 -4.32 8.80 17.03
CA ALA A 386 -3.34 9.31 18.00
C ALA A 386 -4.00 9.93 19.24
N LEU A 387 -5.12 10.66 19.07
CA LEU A 387 -5.90 11.20 20.20
C LEU A 387 -6.48 10.08 21.07
N VAL A 388 -7.06 9.05 20.45
CA VAL A 388 -7.59 7.89 21.17
C VAL A 388 -6.48 7.14 21.91
N LEU A 389 -5.34 6.95 21.25
CA LEU A 389 -4.18 6.30 21.85
C LEU A 389 -3.68 7.05 23.11
N ALA A 390 -3.71 8.38 23.08
CA ALA A 390 -3.30 9.21 24.21
C ALA A 390 -4.35 9.28 25.33
N ALA A 391 -5.64 9.19 24.99
CA ALA A 391 -6.75 9.39 25.92
C ALA A 391 -7.18 8.12 26.67
N VAL A 392 -7.00 6.93 26.08
CA VAL A 392 -7.43 5.66 26.67
C VAL A 392 -6.29 5.06 27.50
N PRO A 393 -6.47 4.77 28.80
CA PRO A 393 -5.38 4.28 29.65
C PRO A 393 -4.97 2.82 29.39
N ASP A 394 -5.95 1.93 29.18
CA ASP A 394 -5.72 0.50 28.99
C ASP A 394 -4.94 0.22 27.69
N LEU A 395 -3.87 -0.59 27.77
CA LEU A 395 -2.93 -0.80 26.68
C LEU A 395 -3.55 -1.43 25.43
N LEU A 396 -4.35 -2.47 25.59
CA LEU A 396 -4.89 -3.23 24.47
C LEU A 396 -6.09 -2.48 23.87
N LEU A 397 -6.94 -1.93 24.73
CA LEU A 397 -8.10 -1.16 24.32
C LEU A 397 -7.69 0.13 23.61
N ARG A 398 -6.69 0.87 24.10
CA ARG A 398 -6.22 2.10 23.42
C ARG A 398 -5.70 1.82 22.02
N ALA A 399 -4.95 0.73 21.83
CA ALA A 399 -4.42 0.36 20.53
C ALA A 399 -5.53 -0.12 19.57
N THR A 400 -6.45 -0.92 20.09
CA THR A 400 -7.63 -1.40 19.36
C THR A 400 -8.50 -0.24 18.88
N LEU A 401 -8.88 0.66 19.79
CA LEU A 401 -9.72 1.81 19.48
C LEU A 401 -8.98 2.83 18.62
N ALA A 402 -7.68 3.05 18.80
CA ALA A 402 -6.92 3.97 17.95
C ALA A 402 -6.99 3.57 16.47
N PHE A 403 -6.84 2.29 16.17
CA PHE A 403 -6.97 1.78 14.80
C PHE A 403 -8.41 1.87 14.29
N THR A 404 -9.38 1.40 15.08
CA THR A 404 -10.80 1.34 14.69
C THR A 404 -11.41 2.73 14.51
N VAL A 405 -11.25 3.62 15.49
CA VAL A 405 -11.75 5.00 15.45
C VAL A 405 -11.02 5.79 14.37
N GLY A 406 -9.69 5.68 14.29
CA GLY A 406 -8.93 6.35 13.24
C GLY A 406 -9.39 5.97 11.83
N SER A 407 -9.63 4.67 11.60
CA SER A 407 -10.18 4.18 10.32
C SER A 407 -11.61 4.67 10.07
N ALA A 408 -12.45 4.73 11.10
CA ALA A 408 -13.83 5.20 10.99
C ALA A 408 -13.92 6.70 10.68
N ILE A 409 -13.09 7.53 11.32
CA ILE A 409 -13.00 8.97 11.05
C ILE A 409 -12.51 9.21 9.62
N ALA A 410 -11.42 8.55 9.21
CA ALA A 410 -10.94 8.66 7.82
C ALA A 410 -12.01 8.21 6.81
N LEU A 411 -12.73 7.11 7.07
CA LEU A 411 -13.83 6.67 6.19
C LEU A 411 -14.91 7.73 6.07
N SER A 412 -15.29 8.34 7.20
CA SER A 412 -16.32 9.37 7.28
C SER A 412 -15.90 10.63 6.52
N VAL A 413 -14.65 11.08 6.70
CA VAL A 413 -14.07 12.22 5.97
C VAL A 413 -13.97 11.92 4.47
N SER A 414 -13.62 10.69 4.10
CA SER A 414 -13.52 10.25 2.70
C SER A 414 -14.89 10.26 2.03
N ALA A 415 -15.90 9.68 2.70
CA ALA A 415 -17.28 9.70 2.24
C ALA A 415 -17.80 11.14 2.10
N PHE A 416 -17.60 11.98 3.12
CA PHE A 416 -18.00 13.38 3.07
C PHE A 416 -17.34 14.10 1.88
N ALA A 417 -16.04 13.92 1.67
CA ALA A 417 -15.32 14.55 0.58
C ALA A 417 -15.85 14.11 -0.80
N VAL A 418 -16.18 12.83 -0.99
CA VAL A 418 -16.77 12.34 -2.25
C VAL A 418 -18.18 12.92 -2.44
N LEU A 419 -19.01 12.89 -1.40
CA LEU A 419 -20.40 13.35 -1.46
C LEU A 419 -20.53 14.86 -1.67
N SER A 420 -19.65 15.67 -1.07
CA SER A 420 -19.65 17.12 -1.22
C SER A 420 -19.08 17.58 -2.57
N GLY A 421 -18.17 16.82 -3.17
CA GLY A 421 -17.58 17.12 -4.48
C GLY A 421 -18.45 16.72 -5.68
N ALA A 422 -19.44 15.85 -5.48
CA ALA A 422 -20.30 15.36 -6.57
C ALA A 422 -21.16 16.45 -7.24
N GLY A 423 -21.34 17.62 -6.62
CA GLY A 423 -22.11 18.74 -7.17
C GLY A 423 -21.31 19.77 -8.00
N ALA A 424 -19.98 19.66 -8.09
CA ALA A 424 -19.12 20.79 -8.48
C ALA A 424 -18.30 20.63 -9.78
N VAL A 425 -18.66 19.70 -10.67
CA VAL A 425 -17.99 19.60 -11.99
C VAL A 425 -18.94 20.11 -13.07
N PRO A 426 -18.76 21.35 -13.58
CA PRO A 426 -19.32 21.71 -14.87
C PRO A 426 -18.69 20.76 -15.89
N LEU A 427 -19.53 20.05 -16.63
CA LEU A 427 -19.08 19.39 -17.86
C LEU A 427 -18.50 20.50 -18.72
N ARG A 428 -17.17 20.50 -18.89
CA ARG A 428 -16.57 21.17 -20.04
C ARG A 428 -17.17 20.42 -21.22
N GLU A 429 -18.13 21.04 -21.90
CA GLU A 429 -18.48 20.66 -23.27
C GLU A 429 -17.15 20.65 -24.02
N GLU A 430 -16.64 19.44 -24.29
CA GLU A 430 -15.71 19.27 -25.39
C GLU A 430 -16.48 19.75 -26.61
N ASP A 431 -16.08 20.94 -27.04
CA ASP A 431 -16.51 21.61 -28.24
C ASP A 431 -16.56 20.59 -29.38
N THR A 432 -17.75 20.05 -29.67
CA THR A 432 -18.05 19.31 -30.89
C THR A 432 -18.14 20.31 -32.03
N ALA A 433 -17.11 21.14 -32.21
CA ALA A 433 -16.82 21.79 -33.46
C ALA A 433 -16.22 20.71 -34.37
N ALA A 434 -17.10 20.05 -35.12
CA ALA A 434 -16.68 19.23 -36.25
C ALA A 434 -15.71 20.05 -37.11
N PRO A 435 -14.57 19.48 -37.56
CA PRO A 435 -13.72 20.17 -38.51
C PRO A 435 -14.54 20.40 -39.78
N SER A 436 -14.84 21.66 -40.09
CA SER A 436 -15.41 22.05 -41.37
C SER A 436 -14.40 21.70 -42.45
N VAL A 437 -14.66 20.58 -43.14
CA VAL A 437 -13.96 20.22 -44.37
C VAL A 437 -14.33 21.27 -45.42
N THR A 438 -13.49 22.28 -45.57
CA THR A 438 -13.54 23.19 -46.71
C THR A 438 -12.94 22.46 -47.92
N PRO A 439 -13.70 22.23 -49.00
CA PRO A 439 -13.14 21.64 -50.21
C PRO A 439 -12.20 22.66 -50.86
N ARG A 440 -10.95 22.26 -51.10
CA ARG A 440 -10.01 23.04 -51.93
C ARG A 440 -10.61 23.21 -53.33
N PRO A 441 -10.57 24.42 -53.92
CA PRO A 441 -10.93 24.58 -55.32
C PRO A 441 -9.92 23.84 -56.22
N PRO A 442 -10.35 23.33 -57.39
CA PRO A 442 -9.45 22.69 -58.32
C PRO A 442 -8.44 23.72 -58.85
N SER A 443 -7.16 23.34 -58.83
CA SER A 443 -6.10 24.03 -59.56
C SER A 443 -6.38 23.90 -61.06
N GLY A 444 -6.99 24.94 -61.64
CA GLY A 444 -7.07 25.16 -63.07
C GLY A 444 -5.84 25.92 -63.58
N ALA A 445 -5.44 25.57 -64.81
CA ALA A 445 -4.31 26.07 -65.59
C ALA A 445 -4.28 27.59 -65.80
#